data_AF-A0A4Y7WR71-F1
#
_entry.id   AF-A0A4Y7WR71-F1
#
_cell.length_a   1.000
_cell.length_b   1.000
_cell.length_c   1.000
_cell.angle_alpha   90.00
_cell.angle_beta   90.00
_cell.angle_gamma   90.00
#
_symmetry.space_group_name_H-M   'P 1'
#
loop_
_entity.id
_entity.type
_entity.pdbx_description
1 polymer ?
#
loop_
_entity_poly.entity_id
_entity_poly.type
_entity_poly.pdbx_seq_one_letter_code
_entity_poly.pdbx_strand_id
1 'polypeptide(L)'
;MEKNGSEALEEKRKKLTNEKQVLFEEAIDYMEAASFSHRKRNQILHQILDEWLYAEKNAIDLELNQKNIYTYCEKRTKNVPKMSTSLKMALLLRVGLLILVVYFVLQFIIQMAGLLDSNIQASSFSFLPIILLGSVGLFGFYLYDKASTKEKAVMWRGIGIVTQLTAFLLFFASMRLWDGILTIRLTLINSTVIAIFMVVFFLVAGKWKDQLEEKELEKDQNDVILFS
;
A
#
# COMPACT_ATOMS: atom_id res chain seq x y z
N MET A 1 8.14 16.46 1.00
CA MET A 1 9.49 16.14 0.49
C MET A 1 9.51 15.04 -0.57
N GLU A 2 8.39 14.38 -0.93
CA GLU A 2 8.38 13.28 -1.91
C GLU A 2 8.44 13.71 -3.40
N LYS A 3 7.95 14.91 -3.77
CA LYS A 3 8.00 15.40 -5.16
C LYS A 3 9.42 15.43 -5.75
N ASN A 4 10.40 15.86 -4.96
CA ASN A 4 11.79 15.99 -5.41
C ASN A 4 12.46 14.64 -5.74
N GLY A 5 11.99 13.52 -5.16
CA GLY A 5 12.62 12.21 -5.36
C GLY A 5 12.27 11.56 -6.71
N SER A 6 11.04 11.73 -7.16
CA SER A 6 10.54 11.24 -8.46
C SER A 6 11.01 12.13 -9.61
N GLU A 7 11.00 13.45 -9.43
CA GLU A 7 11.53 14.40 -10.42
C GLU A 7 13.03 14.19 -10.66
N ALA A 8 13.82 13.97 -9.60
CA ALA A 8 15.25 13.66 -9.72
C ALA A 8 15.53 12.31 -10.39
N LEU A 9 14.63 11.32 -10.24
CA LEU A 9 14.75 10.02 -10.90
C LEU A 9 14.54 10.17 -12.42
N GLU A 10 13.49 10.91 -12.81
CA GLU A 10 13.17 11.21 -14.20
C GLU A 10 14.28 12.02 -14.89
N GLU A 11 14.86 13.02 -14.20
CA GLU A 11 16.00 13.77 -14.73
C GLU A 11 17.25 12.90 -14.95
N LYS A 12 17.52 11.94 -14.05
CA LYS A 12 18.62 10.99 -14.23
C LYS A 12 18.33 10.01 -15.36
N ARG A 13 17.09 9.51 -15.45
CA ARG A 13 16.66 8.59 -16.50
C ARG A 13 16.87 9.17 -17.90
N LYS A 14 16.55 10.45 -18.10
CA LYS A 14 16.73 11.15 -19.39
C LYS A 14 18.18 11.18 -19.88
N LYS A 15 19.17 10.92 -19.01
CA LYS A 15 20.59 10.86 -19.38
C LYS A 15 21.00 9.51 -19.96
N LEU A 16 20.18 8.47 -19.81
CA LEU A 16 20.40 7.16 -20.43
C LEU A 16 20.04 7.21 -21.92
N THR A 17 20.62 6.31 -22.70
CA THR A 17 20.19 6.04 -24.08
C THR A 17 18.73 5.56 -24.14
N ASN A 18 18.04 5.83 -25.25
CA ASN A 18 16.62 5.49 -25.42
C ASN A 18 16.33 3.99 -25.18
N GLU A 19 17.22 3.10 -25.61
CA GLU A 19 17.07 1.65 -25.38
C GLU A 19 17.14 1.31 -23.88
N LYS A 20 18.09 1.90 -23.13
CA LYS A 20 18.16 1.69 -21.68
C LYS A 20 17.05 2.39 -20.92
N GLN A 21 16.47 3.48 -21.44
CA GLN A 21 15.29 4.10 -20.84
C GLN A 21 14.06 3.18 -20.87
N VAL A 22 13.91 2.37 -21.94
CA VAL A 22 12.86 1.36 -22.05
C VAL A 22 13.12 0.21 -21.07
N LEU A 23 14.36 -0.30 -21.02
CA LEU A 23 14.74 -1.33 -20.04
C LEU A 23 14.58 -0.86 -18.59
N PHE A 24 14.79 0.42 -18.34
CA PHE A 24 14.61 0.99 -17.01
C PHE A 24 13.13 1.06 -16.61
N GLU A 25 12.21 1.26 -17.55
CA GLU A 25 10.77 1.16 -17.28
C GLU A 25 10.39 -0.26 -16.82
N GLU A 26 10.94 -1.29 -17.47
CA GLU A 26 10.72 -2.68 -17.05
C GLU A 26 11.28 -2.96 -15.64
N ALA A 27 12.39 -2.30 -15.27
CA ALA A 27 12.92 -2.35 -13.91
C ALA A 27 12.01 -1.63 -12.90
N ILE A 28 11.38 -0.50 -13.29
CA ILE A 28 10.37 0.17 -12.47
C ILE A 28 9.20 -0.78 -12.22
N ASP A 29 8.61 -1.36 -13.27
CA ASP A 29 7.48 -2.28 -13.17
C ASP A 29 7.78 -3.47 -12.24
N TYR A 30 8.98 -4.06 -12.35
CA TYR A 30 9.42 -5.11 -11.44
C TYR A 30 9.43 -4.63 -9.98
N MET A 31 10.02 -3.46 -9.74
CA MET A 31 10.15 -2.88 -8.41
C MET A 31 8.79 -2.44 -7.84
N GLU A 32 7.82 -2.13 -8.71
CA GLU A 32 6.44 -1.87 -8.34
C GLU A 32 5.69 -3.11 -7.88
N ALA A 33 5.88 -4.21 -8.59
CA ALA A 33 5.35 -5.52 -8.23
C ALA A 33 6.04 -6.11 -6.98
N ALA A 34 7.28 -5.69 -6.70
CA ALA A 34 8.02 -6.16 -5.55
C ALA A 34 7.50 -5.57 -4.22
N SER A 35 7.56 -6.36 -3.14
CA SER A 35 7.06 -5.99 -1.81
C SER A 35 8.03 -5.08 -1.03
N PHE A 36 8.58 -4.06 -1.68
CA PHE A 36 9.46 -3.05 -1.09
C PHE A 36 8.67 -1.78 -0.73
N SER A 37 9.16 -1.03 0.27
CA SER A 37 8.60 0.28 0.58
C SER A 37 8.86 1.28 -0.54
N HIS A 38 8.01 2.30 -0.67
CA HIS A 38 8.15 3.32 -1.72
C HIS A 38 9.52 4.00 -1.65
N ARG A 39 9.99 4.30 -0.43
CA ARG A 39 11.31 4.90 -0.24
C ARG A 39 12.45 3.95 -0.60
N LYS A 40 12.35 2.66 -0.22
CA LYS A 40 13.36 1.65 -0.56
C LYS A 40 13.41 1.39 -2.06
N ARG A 41 12.24 1.32 -2.70
CA ARG A 41 12.07 1.23 -4.14
C ARG A 41 12.81 2.35 -4.85
N ASN A 42 12.54 3.60 -4.46
CA ASN A 42 13.20 4.77 -5.02
C ASN A 42 14.71 4.73 -4.80
N GLN A 43 15.18 4.31 -3.63
CA GLN A 43 16.62 4.18 -3.36
C GLN A 43 17.29 3.16 -4.31
N ILE A 44 16.68 1.98 -4.50
CA ILE A 44 17.20 0.94 -5.39
C ILE A 44 17.20 1.43 -6.84
N LEU A 45 16.12 2.08 -7.28
CA LEU A 45 16.02 2.64 -8.63
C LEU A 45 17.09 3.71 -8.89
N HIS A 46 17.36 4.59 -7.92
CA HIS A 46 18.48 5.55 -8.01
C HIS A 46 19.83 4.85 -8.11
N GLN A 47 20.07 3.78 -7.35
CA GLN A 47 21.31 3.00 -7.42
C GLN A 47 21.48 2.31 -8.78
N ILE A 48 20.41 1.73 -9.33
CA ILE A 48 20.41 1.11 -10.65
C ILE A 48 20.71 2.15 -11.73
N LEU A 49 20.09 3.33 -11.68
CA LEU A 49 20.39 4.43 -12.61
C LEU A 49 21.86 4.86 -12.54
N ASP A 50 22.40 5.05 -11.35
CA ASP A 50 23.78 5.49 -11.17
C ASP A 50 24.76 4.42 -11.72
N GLU A 51 24.47 3.13 -11.52
CA GLU A 51 25.23 2.00 -12.08
C GLU A 51 25.17 1.98 -13.61
N TRP A 52 24.00 2.16 -14.20
CA TRP A 52 23.82 2.12 -15.66
C TRP A 52 24.43 3.33 -16.35
N LEU A 53 24.29 4.53 -15.76
CA LEU A 53 24.94 5.75 -16.24
C LEU A 53 26.47 5.64 -16.15
N TYR A 54 26.99 5.04 -15.07
CA TYR A 54 28.42 4.77 -14.94
C TYR A 54 28.90 3.79 -16.02
N ALA A 55 28.15 2.72 -16.29
CA ALA A 55 28.49 1.76 -17.32
C ALA A 55 28.50 2.38 -18.72
N GLU A 56 27.49 3.21 -19.07
CA GLU A 56 27.48 3.93 -20.35
C GLU A 56 28.67 4.88 -20.49
N LYS A 57 28.97 5.66 -19.44
CA LYS A 57 30.07 6.62 -19.47
C LYS A 57 31.43 5.95 -19.68
N ASN A 58 31.60 4.73 -19.19
CA ASN A 58 32.84 3.97 -19.29
C ASN A 58 32.83 2.91 -20.40
N ALA A 59 31.82 2.92 -21.28
CA ALA A 59 31.63 1.93 -22.35
C ALA A 59 31.68 0.47 -21.87
N ILE A 60 31.15 0.21 -20.66
CA ILE A 60 31.00 -1.13 -20.10
C ILE A 60 29.67 -1.70 -20.60
N ASP A 61 29.74 -2.83 -21.28
CA ASP A 61 28.54 -3.56 -21.67
C ASP A 61 27.97 -4.31 -20.46
N LEU A 62 26.70 -4.05 -20.15
CA LEU A 62 25.97 -4.74 -19.08
C LEU A 62 25.22 -5.98 -19.61
N GLU A 63 25.23 -6.22 -20.92
CA GLU A 63 24.49 -7.28 -21.60
C GLU A 63 22.99 -7.33 -21.23
N LEU A 64 22.40 -6.17 -20.89
CA LEU A 64 21.00 -6.06 -20.46
C LEU A 64 20.06 -5.98 -21.67
N ASN A 65 18.99 -6.76 -21.63
CA ASN A 65 17.91 -6.76 -22.61
C ASN A 65 16.57 -7.10 -21.93
N GLN A 66 15.48 -6.99 -22.68
CA GLN A 66 14.12 -7.23 -22.15
C GLN A 66 13.91 -8.66 -21.62
N LYS A 67 14.71 -9.63 -22.10
CA LYS A 67 14.59 -11.03 -21.65
C LYS A 67 15.26 -11.28 -20.31
N ASN A 68 16.28 -10.50 -19.94
CA ASN A 68 17.09 -10.75 -18.74
C ASN A 68 16.97 -9.67 -17.65
N ILE A 69 16.28 -8.54 -17.93
CA ILE A 69 16.11 -7.46 -16.96
C ILE A 69 15.43 -7.90 -15.67
N TYR A 70 14.43 -8.78 -15.76
CA TYR A 70 13.75 -9.37 -14.61
C TYR A 70 14.70 -10.17 -13.74
N THR A 71 15.56 -11.00 -14.36
CA THR A 71 16.56 -11.80 -13.66
C THR A 71 17.65 -10.92 -13.03
N TYR A 72 18.03 -9.84 -13.70
CA TYR A 72 18.92 -8.82 -13.14
C TYR A 72 18.31 -8.20 -11.88
N CYS A 73 17.06 -7.72 -11.96
CA CYS A 73 16.36 -7.12 -10.83
C CYS A 73 16.16 -8.10 -9.68
N GLU A 74 15.82 -9.37 -9.97
CA GLU A 74 15.71 -10.43 -8.97
C GLU A 74 17.04 -10.68 -8.25
N LYS A 75 18.15 -10.82 -9.00
CA LYS A 75 19.49 -10.98 -8.40
C LYS A 75 19.86 -9.78 -7.53
N ARG A 76 19.57 -8.57 -8.00
CA ARG A 76 19.89 -7.33 -7.30
C ARG A 76 19.12 -7.18 -5.99
N THR A 77 17.87 -7.64 -5.99
CA THR A 77 16.93 -7.48 -4.87
C THR A 77 16.87 -8.69 -3.93
N LYS A 78 17.54 -9.79 -4.26
CA LYS A 78 17.50 -11.06 -3.52
C LYS A 78 17.77 -10.93 -2.02
N ASN A 79 18.73 -10.09 -1.65
CA ASN A 79 19.15 -9.88 -0.26
C ASN A 79 18.57 -8.60 0.35
N VAL A 80 17.71 -7.89 -0.40
CA VAL A 80 17.07 -6.69 0.11
C VAL A 80 15.91 -7.12 1.02
N PRO A 81 15.89 -6.67 2.28
CA PRO A 81 14.80 -6.97 3.20
C PRO A 81 13.47 -6.44 2.62
N LYS A 82 12.47 -7.32 2.61
CA LYS A 82 11.10 -7.01 2.18
C LYS A 82 10.37 -6.26 3.29
N MET A 83 9.33 -5.51 2.93
CA MET A 83 8.48 -4.81 3.92
C MET A 83 8.03 -5.75 5.03
N SER A 84 8.07 -5.25 6.27
CA SER A 84 7.49 -5.96 7.41
C SER A 84 5.98 -6.11 7.27
N THR A 85 5.45 -7.13 7.93
CA THR A 85 4.02 -7.37 8.04
C THR A 85 3.26 -6.15 8.59
N SER A 86 3.84 -5.45 9.56
CA SER A 86 3.26 -4.23 10.14
C SER A 86 3.13 -3.11 9.13
N LEU A 87 4.16 -2.89 8.29
CA LEU A 87 4.13 -1.84 7.29
C LEU A 87 3.10 -2.14 6.18
N LYS A 88 3.00 -3.40 5.75
CA LYS A 88 1.95 -3.85 4.82
C LYS A 88 0.55 -3.62 5.39
N MET A 89 0.35 -3.87 6.69
CA MET A 89 -0.95 -3.62 7.34
C MET A 89 -1.28 -2.15 7.45
N ALA A 90 -0.32 -1.32 7.83
CA ALA A 90 -0.52 0.12 7.86
C ALA A 90 -0.91 0.65 6.47
N LEU A 91 -0.32 0.11 5.41
CA LEU A 91 -0.66 0.44 4.02
C LEU A 91 -2.09 0.00 3.66
N LEU A 92 -2.46 -1.26 3.93
CA LEU A 92 -3.82 -1.76 3.68
C LEU A 92 -4.88 -0.97 4.47
N LEU A 93 -4.61 -0.68 5.74
CA LEU A 93 -5.49 0.13 6.59
C LEU A 93 -5.64 1.54 6.01
N ARG A 94 -4.54 2.18 5.59
CA ARG A 94 -4.56 3.52 5.00
C ARG A 94 -5.36 3.56 3.70
N VAL A 95 -5.21 2.55 2.83
CA VAL A 95 -6.01 2.43 1.60
C VAL A 95 -7.48 2.24 1.93
N GLY A 96 -7.82 1.37 2.89
CA GLY A 96 -9.20 1.19 3.35
C GLY A 96 -9.81 2.47 3.89
N LEU A 97 -9.08 3.22 4.72
CA LEU A 97 -9.50 4.52 5.25
C LEU A 97 -9.69 5.56 4.15
N LEU A 98 -8.83 5.58 3.12
CA LEU A 98 -8.98 6.49 1.99
C LEU A 98 -10.32 6.28 1.27
N ILE A 99 -10.71 5.02 1.03
CA ILE A 99 -12.00 4.68 0.41
C ILE A 99 -13.16 5.22 1.27
N LEU A 100 -13.09 5.07 2.60
CA LEU A 100 -14.10 5.62 3.51
C LEU A 100 -14.15 7.15 3.48
N VAL A 101 -13.00 7.81 3.48
CA VAL A 101 -12.93 9.27 3.37
C VAL A 101 -13.63 9.74 2.10
N VAL A 102 -13.30 9.15 0.94
CA VAL A 102 -13.93 9.50 -0.34
C VAL A 102 -15.44 9.28 -0.28
N TYR A 103 -15.88 8.14 0.25
CA TYR A 103 -17.31 7.83 0.40
C TYR A 103 -18.04 8.88 1.26
N PHE A 104 -17.52 9.24 2.43
CA PHE A 104 -18.18 10.19 3.32
C PHE A 104 -18.10 11.63 2.83
N VAL A 105 -17.05 12.00 2.08
CA VAL A 105 -17.00 13.29 1.38
C VAL A 105 -18.08 13.37 0.30
N LEU A 106 -18.28 12.30 -0.48
CA LEU A 106 -19.37 12.24 -1.46
C LEU A 106 -20.75 12.30 -0.79
N GLN A 107 -20.95 11.57 0.32
CA GLN A 107 -22.18 11.66 1.11
C GLN A 107 -22.42 13.09 1.61
N PHE A 108 -21.39 13.78 2.10
CA PHE A 108 -21.52 15.17 2.52
C PHE A 108 -21.96 16.09 1.38
N ILE A 109 -21.39 15.94 0.17
CA ILE A 109 -21.79 16.72 -1.01
C ILE A 109 -23.26 16.44 -1.37
N ILE A 110 -23.69 15.18 -1.34
CA ILE A 110 -25.09 14.79 -1.62
C ILE A 110 -26.04 15.41 -0.59
N GLN A 111 -25.69 15.37 0.71
CA GLN A 111 -26.50 15.99 1.76
C GLN A 111 -26.56 17.52 1.63
N MET A 112 -25.49 18.16 1.16
CA MET A 112 -25.50 19.60 0.85
C MET A 112 -26.43 19.93 -0.33
N ALA A 113 -26.46 19.09 -1.38
CA ALA A 113 -27.42 19.24 -2.47
C ALA A 113 -28.87 19.01 -2.01
N GLY A 114 -29.08 18.11 -1.05
CA GLY A 114 -30.38 17.87 -0.39
C GLY A 114 -30.93 19.06 0.40
N LEU A 115 -30.12 20.09 0.70
CA LEU A 115 -30.63 21.36 1.24
C LEU A 115 -31.43 22.15 0.19
N LEU A 116 -31.20 21.91 -1.10
CA LEU A 116 -31.87 22.58 -2.21
C LEU A 116 -33.07 21.78 -2.75
N ASP A 117 -33.04 20.45 -2.59
CA ASP A 117 -34.14 19.54 -2.97
C ASP A 117 -34.42 18.54 -1.84
N SER A 118 -35.58 18.72 -1.19
CA SER A 118 -36.01 17.91 -0.04
C SER A 118 -36.33 16.45 -0.38
N ASN A 119 -36.36 16.07 -1.66
CA ASN A 119 -36.54 14.67 -2.07
C ASN A 119 -35.30 13.80 -1.86
N ILE A 120 -34.14 14.40 -1.57
CA ILE A 120 -32.92 13.66 -1.24
C ILE A 120 -33.03 13.13 0.19
N GLN A 121 -33.50 11.88 0.33
CA GLN A 121 -33.66 11.23 1.63
C GLN A 121 -32.31 11.01 2.35
N ALA A 122 -32.35 11.13 3.68
CA ALA A 122 -31.25 10.75 4.56
C ALA A 122 -30.97 9.24 4.42
N SER A 123 -29.78 8.92 3.89
CA SER A 123 -29.28 7.55 3.81
C SER A 123 -28.86 7.05 5.21
N SER A 124 -28.90 5.74 5.43
CA SER A 124 -28.34 5.12 6.63
C SER A 124 -27.10 4.32 6.27
N PHE A 125 -26.12 4.28 7.17
CA PHE A 125 -24.88 3.56 6.98
C PHE A 125 -24.56 2.69 8.18
N SER A 126 -24.35 1.39 7.95
CA SER A 126 -23.87 0.46 8.97
C SER A 126 -22.35 0.35 8.94
N PHE A 127 -21.73 0.55 10.09
CA PHE A 127 -20.28 0.34 10.26
C PHE A 127 -19.92 -1.13 10.47
N LEU A 128 -20.89 -1.99 10.81
CA LEU A 128 -20.64 -3.38 11.16
C LEU A 128 -19.94 -4.16 10.03
N PRO A 129 -20.36 -4.09 8.75
CA PRO A 129 -19.66 -4.78 7.67
C PRO A 129 -18.19 -4.38 7.57
N ILE A 130 -17.92 -3.10 7.74
CA ILE A 130 -16.58 -2.54 7.58
C ILE A 130 -15.69 -2.90 8.77
N ILE A 131 -16.25 -2.89 9.99
CA ILE A 131 -15.54 -3.34 11.18
C ILE A 131 -15.18 -4.82 11.06
N LEU A 132 -16.12 -5.67 10.65
CA LEU A 132 -15.87 -7.11 10.48
C LEU A 132 -14.83 -7.38 9.38
N LEU A 133 -14.96 -6.72 8.23
CA LEU A 133 -13.99 -6.84 7.14
C LEU A 133 -12.61 -6.33 7.56
N GLY A 134 -12.55 -5.18 8.25
CA GLY A 134 -11.32 -4.60 8.75
C GLY A 134 -10.65 -5.49 9.79
N SER A 135 -11.36 -5.88 10.85
CA SER A 135 -10.77 -6.66 11.94
C SER A 135 -10.41 -8.08 11.51
N VAL A 136 -11.38 -8.83 10.94
CA VAL A 136 -11.19 -10.23 10.58
C VAL A 136 -10.32 -10.35 9.32
N GLY A 137 -10.49 -9.45 8.35
CA GLY A 137 -9.71 -9.44 7.11
C GLY A 137 -8.24 -9.06 7.33
N LEU A 138 -7.96 -8.00 8.11
CA LEU A 138 -6.57 -7.64 8.45
C LEU A 138 -5.92 -8.72 9.32
N PHE A 139 -6.67 -9.36 10.22
CA PHE A 139 -6.15 -10.49 11.00
C PHE A 139 -5.85 -11.72 10.13
N GLY A 140 -6.70 -12.04 9.16
CA GLY A 140 -6.42 -13.10 8.19
C GLY A 140 -5.17 -12.82 7.36
N PHE A 141 -5.00 -11.56 6.92
CA PHE A 141 -3.77 -11.11 6.26
C PHE A 141 -2.54 -11.24 7.16
N TYR A 142 -2.67 -10.90 8.44
CA TYR A 142 -1.60 -11.06 9.44
C TYR A 142 -1.13 -12.50 9.56
N LEU A 143 -2.07 -13.43 9.68
CA LEU A 143 -1.76 -14.84 9.77
C LEU A 143 -1.08 -15.34 8.50
N TYR A 144 -1.56 -14.92 7.32
CA TYR A 144 -1.00 -15.32 6.03
C TYR A 144 0.44 -14.85 5.84
N ASP A 145 0.73 -13.57 6.11
CA ASP A 145 2.06 -13.00 5.87
C ASP A 145 3.08 -13.56 6.89
N LYS A 146 2.68 -13.66 8.18
CA LYS A 146 3.53 -14.22 9.23
C LYS A 146 3.76 -15.73 9.09
N ALA A 147 2.87 -16.45 8.41
CA ALA A 147 3.01 -17.89 8.14
C ALA A 147 4.33 -18.23 7.44
N SER A 148 4.85 -17.33 6.60
CA SER A 148 6.10 -17.52 5.85
C SER A 148 7.33 -17.75 6.74
N THR A 149 7.26 -17.38 8.01
CA THR A 149 8.35 -17.49 8.99
C THR A 149 8.20 -18.69 9.94
N LYS A 150 7.13 -19.48 9.82
CA LYS A 150 6.83 -20.59 10.75
C LYS A 150 7.11 -21.96 10.13
N GLU A 151 7.47 -22.92 10.98
CA GLU A 151 7.78 -24.33 10.63
C GLU A 151 6.65 -25.08 9.91
N LYS A 152 5.41 -24.57 9.97
CA LYS A 152 4.24 -25.07 9.24
C LYS A 152 3.61 -24.01 8.34
N ALA A 153 4.43 -23.36 7.52
CA ALA A 153 4.01 -22.22 6.68
C ALA A 153 2.75 -22.50 5.85
N VAL A 154 2.62 -23.70 5.26
CA VAL A 154 1.46 -24.06 4.44
C VAL A 154 0.15 -24.07 5.25
N MET A 155 0.19 -24.65 6.46
CA MET A 155 -0.98 -24.71 7.35
C MET A 155 -1.42 -23.31 7.77
N TRP A 156 -0.48 -22.46 8.19
CA TRP A 156 -0.77 -21.09 8.61
C TRP A 156 -1.25 -20.20 7.46
N ARG A 157 -0.73 -20.39 6.24
CA ARG A 157 -1.26 -19.75 5.03
C ARG A 157 -2.70 -20.17 4.77
N GLY A 158 -3.01 -21.46 4.89
CA GLY A 158 -4.38 -21.98 4.78
C GLY A 158 -5.33 -21.33 5.78
N ILE A 159 -4.94 -21.24 7.06
CA ILE A 159 -5.74 -20.56 8.09
C ILE A 159 -5.95 -19.09 7.74
N GLY A 160 -4.90 -18.39 7.27
CA GLY A 160 -5.01 -16.99 6.83
C GLY A 160 -6.02 -16.80 5.70
N ILE A 161 -5.98 -17.66 4.67
CA ILE A 161 -6.92 -17.63 3.55
C ILE A 161 -8.36 -17.91 4.02
N VAL A 162 -8.56 -18.94 4.83
CA VAL A 162 -9.89 -19.28 5.38
C VAL A 162 -10.43 -18.13 6.22
N THR A 163 -9.59 -17.47 7.01
CA THR A 163 -9.98 -16.30 7.81
C THR A 163 -10.38 -15.12 6.92
N GLN A 164 -9.66 -14.86 5.83
CA GLN A 164 -10.04 -13.83 4.87
C GLN A 164 -11.37 -14.14 4.16
N LEU A 165 -11.57 -15.39 3.72
CA LEU A 165 -12.85 -15.84 3.16
C LEU A 165 -14.00 -15.66 4.17
N THR A 166 -13.74 -15.97 5.44
CA THR A 166 -14.71 -15.77 6.52
C THR A 166 -15.04 -14.29 6.70
N ALA A 167 -14.05 -13.40 6.60
CA ALA A 167 -14.27 -11.96 6.65
C ALA A 167 -15.18 -11.47 5.51
N PHE A 168 -14.98 -11.95 4.28
CA PHE A 168 -15.85 -11.63 3.15
C PHE A 168 -17.27 -12.16 3.37
N LEU A 169 -17.43 -13.39 3.84
CA LEU A 169 -18.74 -13.96 4.15
C LEU A 169 -19.44 -13.15 5.25
N LEU A 170 -18.72 -12.76 6.30
CA LEU A 170 -19.25 -11.94 7.39
C LEU A 170 -19.64 -10.54 6.91
N PHE A 171 -18.87 -9.94 6.00
CA PHE A 171 -19.21 -8.67 5.36
C PHE A 171 -20.58 -8.76 4.65
N PHE A 172 -20.76 -9.73 3.75
CA PHE A 172 -22.03 -9.90 3.04
C PHE A 172 -23.18 -10.30 3.96
N ALA A 173 -22.92 -11.19 4.93
CA ALA A 173 -23.90 -11.57 5.95
C ALA A 173 -24.34 -10.34 6.76
N SER A 174 -23.40 -9.46 7.13
CA SER A 174 -23.72 -8.26 7.90
C SER A 174 -24.50 -7.21 7.14
N MET A 175 -24.24 -7.05 5.84
CA MET A 175 -25.04 -6.18 4.99
C MET A 175 -26.49 -6.64 4.87
N ARG A 176 -26.77 -7.94 5.01
CA ARG A 176 -28.11 -8.51 4.79
C ARG A 176 -28.86 -8.84 6.08
N LEU A 177 -28.17 -9.39 7.08
CA LEU A 177 -28.78 -9.97 8.28
C LEU A 177 -28.71 -9.03 9.49
N TRP A 178 -27.82 -8.03 9.48
CA TRP A 178 -27.57 -7.14 10.62
C TRP A 178 -27.70 -5.65 10.26
N ASP A 179 -28.64 -5.33 9.37
CA ASP A 179 -28.86 -3.99 8.80
C ASP A 179 -29.19 -2.90 9.85
N GLY A 180 -29.58 -3.29 11.07
CA GLY A 180 -29.84 -2.37 12.19
C GLY A 180 -28.68 -2.16 13.17
N ILE A 181 -27.60 -2.96 13.08
CA ILE A 181 -26.52 -2.93 14.07
C ILE A 181 -25.45 -1.91 13.64
N LEU A 182 -25.07 -1.03 14.57
CA LEU A 182 -24.10 0.06 14.32
C LEU A 182 -24.47 0.93 13.10
N THR A 183 -25.78 1.10 12.89
CA THR A 183 -26.32 1.88 11.78
C THR A 183 -26.54 3.33 12.23
N ILE A 184 -25.96 4.27 11.51
CA ILE A 184 -26.10 5.70 11.76
C ILE A 184 -26.85 6.32 10.58
N ARG A 185 -27.85 7.16 10.89
CA ARG A 185 -28.48 8.01 9.87
C ARG A 185 -27.49 9.10 9.44
N LEU A 186 -27.24 9.19 8.14
CA LEU A 186 -26.36 10.17 7.53
C LEU A 186 -27.13 11.47 7.32
N THR A 187 -27.41 12.17 8.43
CA THR A 187 -27.79 13.58 8.38
C THR A 187 -26.58 14.42 7.97
N LEU A 188 -26.80 15.69 7.60
CA LEU A 188 -25.71 16.61 7.28
C LEU A 188 -24.67 16.66 8.42
N ILE A 189 -25.13 16.85 9.66
CA ILE A 189 -24.27 16.93 10.86
C ILE A 189 -23.48 15.62 11.04
N ASN A 190 -24.14 14.47 11.00
CA ASN A 190 -23.48 13.18 11.20
C ASN A 190 -22.46 12.91 10.08
N SER A 191 -22.81 13.22 8.84
CA SER A 191 -21.92 13.05 7.68
C SER A 191 -20.67 13.92 7.79
N THR A 192 -20.81 15.18 8.22
CA THR A 192 -19.66 16.07 8.46
C THR A 192 -18.76 15.56 9.59
N VAL A 193 -19.35 15.16 10.73
CA VAL A 193 -18.57 14.64 11.86
C VAL A 193 -17.82 13.37 11.47
N ILE A 194 -18.48 12.44 10.77
CA ILE A 194 -17.86 11.20 10.32
C ILE A 194 -16.76 11.48 9.28
N ALA A 195 -16.98 12.40 8.33
CA ALA A 195 -15.97 12.76 7.34
C ALA A 195 -14.71 13.32 8.00
N ILE A 196 -14.86 14.25 8.96
CA ILE A 196 -13.73 14.79 9.72
C ILE A 196 -13.02 13.67 10.49
N PHE A 197 -13.76 12.83 11.18
CA PHE A 197 -13.20 11.70 11.93
C PHE A 197 -12.40 10.76 11.03
N MET A 198 -12.93 10.40 9.86
CA MET A 198 -12.24 9.55 8.89
C MET A 198 -10.97 10.20 8.35
N VAL A 199 -10.97 11.51 8.10
CA VAL A 199 -9.78 12.26 7.68
C VAL A 199 -8.72 12.24 8.78
N VAL A 200 -9.10 12.48 10.04
CA VAL A 200 -8.15 12.40 11.17
C VAL A 200 -7.55 11.00 11.28
N PHE A 201 -8.38 9.95 11.21
CA PHE A 201 -7.90 8.57 11.24
C PHE A 201 -6.97 8.25 10.07
N PHE A 202 -7.28 8.72 8.86
CA PHE A 202 -6.43 8.57 7.70
C PHE A 202 -5.05 9.24 7.91
N LEU A 203 -5.02 10.45 8.47
CA LEU A 203 -3.77 11.15 8.80
C LEU A 203 -2.96 10.42 9.88
N VAL A 204 -3.61 9.90 10.92
CA VAL A 204 -2.96 9.11 11.98
C VAL A 204 -2.38 7.81 11.41
N ALA A 205 -3.14 7.09 10.57
CA ALA A 205 -2.64 5.90 9.87
C ALA A 205 -1.47 6.23 8.93
N GLY A 206 -1.50 7.40 8.28
CA GLY A 206 -0.38 7.93 7.49
C GLY A 206 0.88 8.09 8.33
N LYS A 207 0.79 8.81 9.46
CA LYS A 207 1.92 8.98 10.39
C LYS A 207 2.45 7.65 10.91
N TRP A 208 1.56 6.71 11.25
CA TRP A 208 1.96 5.39 11.71
C TRP A 208 2.70 4.61 10.63
N LYS A 209 2.24 4.67 9.37
CA LYS A 209 2.95 4.09 8.21
C LYS A 209 4.35 4.70 8.07
N ASP A 210 4.48 6.02 8.14
CA ASP A 210 5.76 6.71 7.98
C ASP A 210 6.76 6.31 9.08
N GLN A 211 6.30 6.23 10.34
CA GLN A 211 7.13 5.75 11.46
C GLN A 211 7.60 4.30 11.29
N LEU A 212 6.76 3.43 10.74
CA LEU A 212 7.14 2.05 10.47
C LEU A 212 8.18 1.96 9.34
N GLU A 213 8.03 2.79 8.31
CA GLU A 213 8.98 2.88 7.19
C GLU A 213 10.35 3.42 7.65
N GLU A 214 10.38 4.39 8.57
CA GLU A 214 11.62 4.88 9.19
C GLU A 214 12.32 3.79 10.01
N LYS A 215 11.59 3.04 10.83
CA LYS A 215 12.16 1.94 11.64
C LYS A 215 12.73 0.81 10.78
N GLU A 216 12.10 0.50 9.66
CA GLU A 216 12.64 -0.49 8.72
C GLU A 216 13.94 0.00 8.10
N LEU A 217 14.02 1.28 7.72
CA LEU A 217 15.24 1.85 7.15
C LEU A 217 16.41 1.86 8.13
N GLU A 218 16.18 2.24 9.39
CA GLU A 218 17.20 2.20 10.44
C GLU A 218 17.72 0.78 10.66
N LYS A 219 16.80 -0.20 10.69
CA LYS A 219 17.17 -1.62 10.83
C LYS A 219 18.02 -2.08 9.64
N ASP A 220 17.58 -1.78 8.43
CA ASP A 220 18.29 -2.16 7.21
C ASP A 220 19.70 -1.54 7.13
N GLN A 221 19.87 -0.29 7.57
CA GLN A 221 21.17 0.36 7.63
C GLN A 221 22.10 -0.31 8.65
N ASN A 222 21.58 -0.63 9.83
CA ASN A 222 22.35 -1.31 10.86
C ASN A 222 22.76 -2.72 10.43
N ASP A 223 21.88 -3.46 9.75
CA ASP A 223 22.21 -4.78 9.20
C ASP A 223 23.31 -4.68 8.14
N VAL A 224 23.30 -3.66 7.26
CA VAL A 224 24.38 -3.47 6.27
C VAL A 224 25.73 -3.19 6.94
N ILE A 225 25.77 -2.40 8.03
CA ILE A 225 27.00 -2.09 8.76
C ILE A 225 27.52 -3.32 9.54
N LEU A 226 26.63 -4.16 10.07
CA LEU A 226 27.01 -5.33 10.86
C LEU A 226 27.59 -6.47 9.99
N PHE A 227 27.27 -6.48 8.69
CA PHE A 227 27.69 -7.50 7.73
C PHE A 227 28.68 -6.98 6.66
N SER A 228 29.20 -5.75 6.82
CA SER A 228 30.31 -5.18 6.03
C SER A 228 31.64 -5.27 6.78
#